data_AF-A0AAE1Y330-F1
#
_entry.id   AF-A0AAE1Y330-F1
#
_cell.length_a   1.000
_cell.length_b   1.000
_cell.length_c   1.000
_cell.angle_alpha   90.00
_cell.angle_beta   90.00
_cell.angle_gamma   90.00
#
_symmetry.space_group_name_H-M   'P 1'
#
loop_
_entity.id
_entity.type
_entity.pdbx_description
1 polymer ?
#
loop_
_entity_poly.entity_id
_entity_poly.type
_entity_poly.pdbx_seq_one_letter_code
_entity_poly.pdbx_strand_id
1 'polypeptide(L)'
;MPCGVHITRKEYVALLAQNVEYIATLDTTISGSRSGHTPIFIWYGLNIKGYKGIRQDVRKCLMNAQYLRDGLRNAGISTMLNEMSIVVVFERPLDDEFIKHWQLSCVGNMAHVVVMPHVTIKMLDDFLHDLVLKRNIWYEYGEVQPPCLAKEIGVFNCSCLDHGKGLMN
;
A
#
# COMPACT_ATOMS: atom_id res chain seq x y z
N MET A 1 -0.88 -15.99 -9.89
CA MET A 1 -1.99 -15.81 -10.85
C MET A 1 -2.75 -14.54 -10.48
N PRO A 2 -2.64 -13.45 -11.25
CA PRO A 2 -3.46 -12.26 -11.07
C PRO A 2 -4.95 -12.59 -11.27
N CYS A 3 -5.82 -12.04 -10.43
CA CYS A 3 -7.26 -12.24 -10.54
C CYS A 3 -8.04 -11.04 -9.99
N GLY A 4 -9.32 -10.97 -10.35
CA GLY A 4 -10.24 -9.92 -9.92
C GLY A 4 -11.68 -10.28 -10.24
N VAL A 5 -12.61 -9.46 -9.75
CA VAL A 5 -14.05 -9.61 -9.99
C VAL A 5 -14.58 -8.28 -10.52
N HIS A 6 -15.27 -8.32 -11.65
CA HIS A 6 -16.01 -7.19 -12.19
C HIS A 6 -17.50 -7.41 -11.94
N ILE A 7 -18.17 -6.47 -11.29
CA ILE A 7 -19.59 -6.53 -10.96
C ILE A 7 -20.26 -5.28 -11.54
N THR A 8 -21.32 -5.48 -12.32
CA THR A 8 -22.13 -4.39 -12.88
C THR A 8 -23.61 -4.80 -12.95
N ARG A 9 -24.49 -3.86 -13.30
CA ARG A 9 -25.93 -4.14 -13.48
C ARG A 9 -26.16 -4.91 -14.78
N LYS A 10 -27.17 -5.78 -14.76
CA LYS A 10 -27.51 -6.66 -15.90
C LYS A 10 -27.78 -5.89 -17.20
N GLU A 11 -28.41 -4.72 -17.11
CA GLU A 11 -28.68 -3.85 -18.26
C GLU A 11 -27.41 -3.45 -19.04
N TYR A 12 -26.30 -3.22 -18.34
CA TYR A 12 -25.02 -2.89 -18.97
C TYR A 12 -24.32 -4.12 -19.55
N VAL A 13 -24.51 -5.30 -18.95
CA VAL A 13 -23.97 -6.56 -19.49
C VAL A 13 -24.65 -6.91 -20.82
N ALA A 14 -25.96 -6.66 -20.94
CA ALA A 14 -26.71 -6.95 -22.16
C ALA A 14 -26.18 -6.16 -23.38
N LEU A 15 -25.68 -4.94 -23.16
CA LEU A 15 -25.07 -4.12 -24.21
C LEU A 15 -23.74 -4.70 -24.74
N LEU A 16 -23.07 -5.53 -23.94
CA LEU A 16 -21.78 -6.13 -24.28
C LEU A 16 -21.92 -7.55 -24.85
N ALA A 17 -23.12 -8.11 -24.88
CA ALA A 17 -23.34 -9.49 -25.26
C ALA A 17 -23.10 -9.70 -26.76
N GLN A 18 -22.17 -10.59 -27.08
CA GLN A 18 -21.87 -11.01 -28.44
C GLN A 18 -22.23 -12.48 -28.62
N ASN A 19 -22.84 -12.81 -29.76
CA ASN A 19 -23.05 -14.19 -30.13
C ASN A 19 -21.80 -14.73 -30.81
N VAL A 20 -21.29 -15.85 -30.30
CA VAL A 20 -20.12 -16.54 -30.84
C VAL A 20 -20.55 -17.98 -31.13
N GLU A 21 -20.52 -18.35 -32.41
CA GLU A 21 -21.19 -19.53 -32.95
C GLU A 21 -20.78 -20.87 -32.30
N TYR A 22 -19.50 -21.00 -31.92
CA TYR A 22 -18.92 -22.25 -31.44
C TYR A 22 -18.94 -22.41 -29.92
N ILE A 23 -19.53 -21.47 -29.18
CA ILE A 23 -19.71 -21.58 -27.73
C ILE A 23 -21.20 -21.62 -27.38
N ALA A 24 -21.55 -22.44 -26.39
CA ALA A 24 -22.94 -22.67 -26.00
C ALA A 24 -23.59 -21.50 -25.22
N THR A 25 -22.94 -20.33 -25.17
CA THR A 25 -23.34 -19.19 -24.34
C THR A 25 -22.98 -17.87 -25.03
N LEU A 26 -23.75 -16.80 -24.76
CA LEU A 26 -23.37 -15.45 -25.17
C LEU A 26 -22.04 -15.05 -24.50
N ASP A 27 -21.11 -14.54 -25.30
CA ASP A 27 -19.90 -13.95 -24.75
C ASP A 27 -20.24 -12.56 -24.22
N THR A 28 -20.01 -12.36 -22.94
CA THR A 28 -20.24 -11.09 -22.22
C THR A 28 -18.96 -10.62 -21.52
N THR A 29 -17.82 -11.23 -21.88
CA THR A 29 -16.55 -11.03 -21.21
C THR A 29 -15.50 -10.47 -22.16
N ILE A 30 -14.53 -9.73 -21.60
CA ILE A 30 -13.41 -9.18 -22.39
C ILE A 30 -12.47 -10.30 -22.86
N SER A 31 -12.24 -11.31 -22.02
CA SER A 31 -11.41 -12.47 -22.34
C SER A 31 -12.25 -13.69 -22.69
N GLY A 32 -11.88 -14.41 -23.74
CA GLY A 32 -12.51 -15.68 -24.12
C GLY A 32 -12.17 -16.79 -23.10
N SER A 33 -11.00 -17.41 -23.25
CA SER A 33 -10.52 -18.43 -22.29
C SER A 33 -10.24 -17.80 -20.93
N ARG A 34 -10.75 -18.43 -19.86
CA ARG A 34 -10.69 -17.91 -18.49
C ARG A 34 -10.23 -19.00 -17.52
N SER A 35 -9.60 -18.59 -16.41
CA SER A 35 -9.09 -19.51 -15.39
C SER A 35 -10.22 -20.02 -14.48
N GLY A 36 -10.60 -21.30 -14.64
CA GLY A 36 -11.57 -21.97 -13.76
C GLY A 36 -11.08 -22.19 -12.32
N HIS A 37 -9.77 -22.12 -12.07
CA HIS A 37 -9.21 -22.27 -10.72
C HIS A 37 -9.36 -21.01 -9.85
N THR A 38 -9.33 -19.83 -10.47
CA THR A 38 -9.46 -18.53 -9.79
C THR A 38 -10.68 -18.44 -8.86
N PRO A 39 -11.92 -18.74 -9.33
CA PRO A 39 -13.09 -18.68 -8.45
C PRO A 39 -13.03 -19.67 -7.29
N ILE A 40 -12.38 -20.84 -7.46
CA ILE A 40 -12.20 -21.83 -6.39
C ILE A 40 -11.30 -21.24 -5.28
N PHE A 41 -10.19 -20.59 -5.64
CA PHE A 41 -9.32 -19.94 -4.66
C PHE A 41 -10.01 -18.78 -3.93
N ILE A 42 -10.79 -17.96 -4.64
CA ILE A 42 -11.55 -16.88 -4.03
C ILE A 42 -12.59 -17.46 -3.06
N TRP A 43 -13.36 -18.46 -3.49
CA TRP A 43 -14.34 -19.15 -2.62
C TRP A 43 -13.65 -19.73 -1.38
N TYR A 44 -12.54 -20.44 -1.53
CA TYR A 44 -11.80 -21.03 -0.43
C TYR A 44 -11.31 -19.98 0.57
N GLY A 45 -10.70 -18.88 0.08
CA GLY A 45 -10.23 -17.78 0.93
C GLY A 45 -11.37 -17.09 1.69
N LEU A 46 -12.50 -16.83 1.01
CA LEU A 46 -13.69 -16.24 1.63
C LEU A 46 -14.30 -17.15 2.70
N ASN A 47 -14.36 -18.47 2.48
CA ASN A 47 -14.92 -19.42 3.44
C ASN A 47 -14.02 -19.61 4.67
N ILE A 48 -12.70 -19.66 4.49
CA ILE A 48 -11.77 -19.80 5.62
C ILE A 48 -11.79 -18.57 6.51
N LYS A 49 -11.72 -17.38 5.91
CA LYS A 49 -11.68 -16.14 6.69
C LYS A 49 -13.05 -15.81 7.25
N GLY A 50 -14.09 -16.00 6.44
CA GLY A 50 -15.43 -15.50 6.72
C GLY A 50 -15.44 -14.00 7.00
N TYR A 51 -16.61 -13.50 7.39
CA TYR A 51 -16.76 -12.07 7.70
C TYR A 51 -15.89 -11.62 8.88
N LYS A 52 -15.78 -12.45 9.93
CA LYS A 52 -15.00 -12.14 11.14
C LYS A 52 -13.51 -12.05 10.84
N GLY A 53 -12.95 -13.00 10.09
CA GLY A 53 -11.53 -13.01 9.74
C GLY A 53 -11.15 -11.85 8.81
N ILE A 54 -11.97 -11.54 7.81
CA ILE A 54 -11.74 -10.36 6.94
C ILE A 54 -11.77 -9.08 7.78
N ARG A 55 -12.74 -8.94 8.68
CA ARG A 55 -12.82 -7.78 9.58
C ARG A 55 -11.59 -7.66 10.49
N GLN A 56 -11.07 -8.79 10.98
CA GLN A 56 -9.84 -8.81 11.78
C GLN A 56 -8.61 -8.43 10.95
N ASP A 57 -8.50 -8.94 9.73
CA ASP A 57 -7.41 -8.60 8.81
C ASP A 57 -7.41 -7.09 8.51
N VAL A 58 -8.57 -6.50 8.19
CA VAL A 58 -8.70 -5.05 7.95
C VAL A 58 -8.25 -4.26 9.18
N ARG A 59 -8.74 -4.62 10.38
CA ARG A 59 -8.34 -3.92 11.62
C ARG A 59 -6.84 -4.02 11.86
N LYS A 60 -6.25 -5.20 11.69
CA LYS A 60 -4.80 -5.41 11.83
C LYS A 60 -4.03 -4.54 10.85
N CYS A 61 -4.44 -4.48 9.57
CA CYS A 61 -3.77 -3.65 8.57
C CYS A 61 -3.84 -2.17 8.92
N LEU A 62 -5.01 -1.67 9.34
CA LEU A 62 -5.20 -0.28 9.76
C LEU A 62 -4.34 0.07 10.98
N MET A 63 -4.33 -0.79 12.01
CA MET A 63 -3.51 -0.58 13.21
C MET A 63 -2.02 -0.60 12.89
N ASN A 64 -1.58 -1.55 12.06
CA ASN A 64 -0.19 -1.65 11.64
C ASN A 64 0.25 -0.47 10.76
N ALA A 65 -0.63 0.07 9.91
CA ALA A 65 -0.36 1.27 9.13
C ALA A 65 -0.20 2.51 10.03
N GLN A 66 -1.05 2.65 11.05
CA GLN A 66 -0.90 3.70 12.06
C GLN A 66 0.41 3.53 12.83
N TYR A 67 0.75 2.32 13.24
CA TYR A 67 2.00 2.00 13.92
C TYR A 67 3.22 2.43 13.09
N LEU A 68 3.27 2.07 11.81
CA LEU A 68 4.34 2.48 10.91
C LEU A 68 4.40 4.00 10.74
N ARG A 69 3.25 4.67 10.54
CA ARG A 69 3.18 6.13 10.42
C ARG A 69 3.72 6.81 11.66
N ASP A 70 3.33 6.37 12.85
CA ASP A 70 3.74 6.95 14.12
C ASP A 70 5.24 6.72 14.36
N GLY A 71 5.75 5.52 14.05
CA GLY A 71 7.18 5.21 14.09
C GLY A 71 8.03 6.09 13.18
N LEU A 72 7.60 6.29 11.92
CA LEU A 72 8.25 7.21 10.98
C LEU A 72 8.24 8.65 11.50
N ARG A 73 7.10 9.11 12.02
CA ARG A 73 6.95 10.47 12.55
C ARG A 73 7.86 10.70 13.76
N ASN A 74 7.93 9.73 14.67
CA ASN A 74 8.80 9.78 15.84
C ASN A 74 10.29 9.82 15.46
N ALA A 75 10.65 9.23 14.32
CA ALA A 75 11.99 9.32 13.73
C ALA A 75 12.26 10.61 12.95
N GLY A 76 11.33 11.58 12.94
CA GLY A 76 11.47 12.84 12.21
C GLY A 76 11.37 12.68 10.68
N ILE A 77 10.79 11.57 10.20
CA ILE A 77 10.59 11.32 8.78
C ILE A 77 9.26 11.93 8.35
N SER A 78 9.26 12.62 7.21
CA SER A 78 8.03 13.15 6.59
C SER A 78 7.15 11.97 6.16
N THR A 79 5.90 11.91 6.64
CA THR A 79 5.03 10.74 6.43
C THR A 79 3.56 11.12 6.42
N MET A 80 2.79 10.45 5.57
CA MET A 80 1.34 10.62 5.44
C MET A 80 0.62 9.27 5.46
N LEU A 81 -0.48 9.26 6.19
CA LEU A 81 -1.46 8.19 6.19
C LEU A 81 -2.86 8.80 6.16
N ASN A 82 -3.60 8.55 5.09
CA ASN A 82 -5.00 8.95 4.97
C ASN A 82 -5.87 8.16 5.96
N GLU A 83 -7.00 8.76 6.36
CA GLU A 83 -7.98 8.08 7.20
C GLU A 83 -8.46 6.78 6.53
N MET A 84 -8.50 5.68 7.31
CA MET A 84 -8.90 4.35 6.84
C MET A 84 -8.04 3.76 5.69
N SER A 85 -6.85 4.31 5.44
CA SER A 85 -5.89 3.74 4.48
C SER A 85 -4.96 2.71 5.14
N ILE A 86 -4.43 1.82 4.31
CA ILE A 86 -3.34 0.89 4.68
C ILE A 86 -2.04 1.22 3.94
N VAL A 87 -2.01 2.33 3.20
CA VAL A 87 -0.85 2.81 2.45
C VAL A 87 -0.22 3.96 3.21
N VAL A 88 1.01 3.76 3.67
CA VAL A 88 1.82 4.78 4.35
C VAL A 88 2.81 5.34 3.32
N VAL A 89 2.75 6.65 3.09
CA VAL A 89 3.62 7.37 2.16
C VAL A 89 4.68 8.10 2.96
N PHE A 90 5.93 8.05 2.53
CA PHE A 90 7.06 8.70 3.19
C PHE A 90 8.12 9.10 2.18
N GLU A 91 9.21 9.71 2.65
CA GLU A 91 10.32 10.10 1.78
C GLU A 91 10.99 8.92 1.10
N ARG A 92 11.39 9.14 -0.15
CA ARG A 92 12.08 8.13 -0.94
C ARG A 92 13.47 7.86 -0.34
N PRO A 93 13.80 6.59 -0.02
CA PRO A 93 15.18 6.19 0.30
C PRO A 93 16.16 6.55 -0.82
N LEU A 94 17.39 6.95 -0.47
CA LEU A 94 18.42 7.33 -1.45
C LEU A 94 19.23 6.13 -1.98
N ASP A 95 19.08 4.95 -1.37
CA ASP A 95 19.80 3.73 -1.73
C ASP A 95 18.89 2.75 -2.50
N ASP A 96 19.28 2.45 -3.74
CA ASP A 96 18.55 1.52 -4.60
C ASP A 96 18.58 0.08 -4.07
N GLU A 97 19.64 -0.33 -3.37
CA GLU A 97 19.70 -1.68 -2.78
C GLU A 97 18.73 -1.80 -1.61
N PHE A 98 18.55 -0.73 -0.82
CA PHE A 98 17.51 -0.66 0.21
C PHE A 98 16.11 -0.74 -0.39
N ILE A 99 15.84 0.02 -1.47
CA ILE A 99 14.56 -0.01 -2.19
C ILE A 99 14.25 -1.41 -2.70
N LYS A 100 15.23 -2.09 -3.31
CA LYS A 100 15.08 -3.47 -3.81
C LYS A 100 14.90 -4.47 -2.67
N HIS A 101 15.65 -4.34 -1.58
CA HIS A 101 15.54 -5.27 -0.45
C HIS A 101 14.12 -5.27 0.14
N TRP A 102 13.58 -4.07 0.38
CA TRP A 102 12.24 -3.89 0.96
C TRP A 102 11.11 -3.83 -0.08
N GLN A 103 11.44 -3.98 -1.37
CA GLN A 103 10.48 -3.94 -2.50
C GLN A 103 9.60 -2.68 -2.49
N LEU A 104 10.20 -1.53 -2.20
CA LEU A 104 9.48 -0.28 -2.06
C LEU A 104 9.03 0.26 -3.42
N SER A 105 7.77 0.74 -3.46
CA SER A 105 7.25 1.44 -4.64
C SER A 105 7.50 2.93 -4.51
N CYS A 106 8.31 3.47 -5.42
CA CYS A 106 8.75 4.86 -5.36
C CYS A 106 8.22 5.69 -6.54
N VAL A 107 7.77 6.91 -6.25
CA VAL A 107 7.26 7.89 -7.23
C VAL A 107 7.79 9.28 -6.86
N GLY A 108 8.57 9.90 -7.74
CA GLY A 108 9.25 11.17 -7.44
C GLY A 108 10.10 11.06 -6.17
N ASN A 109 9.90 12.00 -5.24
CA ASN A 109 10.57 12.05 -3.94
C ASN A 109 9.90 11.19 -2.86
N MET A 110 8.91 10.38 -3.20
CA MET A 110 8.16 9.56 -2.25
C MET A 110 8.39 8.06 -2.47
N ALA A 111 8.25 7.32 -1.38
CA ALA A 111 8.04 5.88 -1.37
C ALA A 111 6.74 5.57 -0.60
N HIS A 112 6.16 4.39 -0.84
CA HIS A 112 5.04 3.93 -0.04
C HIS A 112 5.15 2.46 0.32
N VAL A 113 4.60 2.12 1.49
CA VAL A 113 4.42 0.75 1.97
C VAL A 113 2.93 0.47 2.05
N VAL A 114 2.50 -0.65 1.46
CA VAL A 114 1.13 -1.16 1.58
C VAL A 114 1.10 -2.22 2.66
N VAL A 115 0.48 -1.89 3.79
CA VAL A 115 0.44 -2.74 4.99
C VAL A 115 -0.63 -3.82 4.82
N MET A 116 -0.25 -4.92 4.18
CA MET A 116 -1.10 -6.07 3.89
C MET A 116 -1.20 -7.03 5.10
N PRO A 117 -2.17 -7.97 5.14
CA PRO A 117 -2.43 -8.80 6.33
C PRO A 117 -1.26 -9.65 6.84
N HIS A 118 -0.33 -10.02 5.97
CA HIS A 118 0.87 -10.79 6.32
C HIS A 118 1.95 -9.95 7.02
N VAL A 119 1.88 -8.62 6.92
CA VAL A 119 2.83 -7.71 7.58
C VAL A 119 2.63 -7.78 9.09
N THR A 120 3.72 -7.97 9.82
CA THR A 120 3.75 -8.08 11.28
C THR A 120 4.43 -6.86 11.90
N ILE A 121 4.16 -6.60 13.18
CA ILE A 121 4.84 -5.51 13.92
C ILE A 121 6.36 -5.69 13.87
N LYS A 122 6.86 -6.92 14.05
CA LYS A 122 8.29 -7.20 13.92
C LYS A 122 8.87 -6.79 12.56
N MET A 123 8.18 -7.10 11.45
CA MET A 123 8.64 -6.66 10.13
C MET A 123 8.67 -5.13 10.00
N LEU A 124 7.73 -4.44 10.65
CA LEU A 124 7.71 -2.97 10.68
C LEU A 124 8.83 -2.41 11.56
N ASP A 125 9.13 -3.05 12.68
CA ASP A 125 10.24 -2.69 13.56
C ASP A 125 11.58 -2.87 12.84
N ASP A 126 11.80 -4.02 12.22
CA ASP A 126 12.99 -4.34 11.44
C ASP A 126 13.16 -3.31 10.29
N PHE A 127 12.07 -3.00 9.58
CA PHE A 127 12.05 -1.98 8.52
C PHE A 127 12.40 -0.58 9.04
N LEU A 128 11.74 -0.14 10.13
CA LEU A 128 11.97 1.18 10.72
C LEU A 128 13.40 1.33 11.22
N HIS A 129 13.92 0.30 11.87
CA HIS A 129 15.30 0.27 12.36
C HIS A 129 16.29 0.43 11.22
N ASP A 130 16.17 -0.40 10.18
CA ASP A 130 17.06 -0.34 9.02
C ASP A 130 16.94 0.99 8.28
N LEU A 131 15.72 1.50 8.11
CA LEU A 131 15.48 2.79 7.46
C LEU A 131 16.16 3.92 8.22
N VAL A 132 16.00 4.00 9.55
CA VAL A 132 16.60 5.06 10.36
C VAL A 132 18.13 4.99 10.34
N LEU A 133 18.71 3.79 10.48
CA LEU A 133 20.15 3.59 10.41
C LEU A 133 20.72 4.06 9.07
N LYS A 134 20.12 3.61 7.96
CA LYS A 134 20.57 3.96 6.62
C LYS A 134 20.35 5.43 6.29
N ARG A 135 19.21 5.98 6.71
CA ARG A 135 18.89 7.40 6.58
C ARG A 135 19.93 8.30 7.25
N ASN A 136 20.38 7.95 8.45
CA ASN A 136 21.43 8.70 9.13
C ASN A 136 22.73 8.73 8.33
N ILE A 137 23.06 7.64 7.64
CA ILE A 137 24.24 7.59 6.76
C ILE A 137 24.02 8.46 5.51
N TRP A 138 22.85 8.35 4.85
CA TRP A 138 22.57 9.09 3.62
C TRP A 138 22.56 10.61 3.81
N TYR A 139 22.17 11.06 5.00
CA TYR A 139 22.08 12.47 5.35
C TYR A 139 23.22 12.94 6.26
N GLU A 140 24.32 12.18 6.31
CA GLU A 140 25.55 12.55 7.03
C GLU A 140 25.27 12.99 8.48
N TYR A 141 24.44 12.20 9.18
CA TYR A 141 24.01 12.47 10.56
C TYR A 141 23.38 13.86 10.79
N GLY A 142 22.75 14.42 9.76
CA GLY A 142 22.00 15.68 9.81
C GLY A 142 22.73 16.87 9.17
N GLU A 143 23.93 16.68 8.62
CA GLU A 143 24.63 17.72 7.85
C GLU A 143 23.91 18.02 6.53
N VAL A 144 23.30 17.01 5.90
CA VAL A 144 22.51 17.15 4.69
C VAL A 144 21.02 17.07 5.03
N GLN A 145 20.24 18.04 4.54
CA GLN A 145 18.80 18.08 4.80
C GLN A 145 18.02 17.12 3.88
N PRO A 146 17.07 16.34 4.43
CA PRO A 146 16.16 15.54 3.61
C PRO A 146 15.27 16.44 2.74
N PRO A 147 14.79 15.93 1.58
CA PRO A 147 13.91 16.69 0.70
C PRO A 147 12.60 17.04 1.41
N CYS A 148 12.12 18.26 1.18
CA CYS A 148 10.81 18.67 1.65
C CYS A 148 9.72 17.97 0.83
N LEU A 149 8.76 17.33 1.52
CA LEU A 149 7.61 16.68 0.88
C LEU A 149 6.30 17.46 1.04
N ALA A 150 6.35 18.71 1.51
CA ALA A 150 5.14 19.46 1.82
C ALA A 150 4.22 19.65 0.61
N LYS A 151 4.77 19.67 -0.61
CA LYS A 151 3.98 19.77 -1.86
C LYS A 151 3.25 18.48 -2.17
N GLU A 152 3.86 17.34 -1.86
CA GLU A 152 3.37 16.02 -2.22
C GLU A 152 2.42 15.44 -1.17
N ILE A 153 2.72 15.61 0.11
CA ILE A 153 1.96 15.02 1.22
C ILE A 153 1.28 16.07 2.12
N GLY A 154 1.46 17.36 1.84
CA GLY A 154 0.91 18.46 2.63
C GLY A 154 1.81 18.87 3.80
N VAL A 155 1.73 20.15 4.16
CA VAL A 155 2.57 20.79 5.22
C VAL A 155 2.45 20.07 6.56
N PHE A 156 1.25 19.64 6.96
CA PHE A 156 1.00 18.99 8.26
C PHE A 156 1.63 17.60 8.41
N ASN A 157 2.01 16.98 7.29
CA ASN A 157 2.63 15.66 7.22
C ASN A 157 4.15 15.74 6.97
N CYS A 158 4.67 16.94 6.75
CA CYS A 158 6.08 17.16 6.46
C CYS A 158 6.87 17.46 7.74
N SER A 159 7.97 16.75 7.92
CA SER A 159 8.87 16.85 9.07
C SER A 159 10.19 17.56 8.73
N CYS A 160 10.28 18.27 7.60
CA CYS A 160 11.48 19.05 7.24
C CYS A 160 11.68 20.24 8.20
N LEU A 161 12.86 20.87 8.21
CA LEU A 161 13.14 21.98 9.13
C LEU A 161 12.19 23.18 9.02
N ASP A 162 11.66 23.43 7.83
CA ASP A 162 10.76 24.57 7.55
C ASP A 162 9.34 24.34 8.07
N HIS A 163 8.87 23.08 8.09
CA HIS A 163 7.48 22.72 8.41
C HIS A 163 7.33 21.87 9.69
N GLY A 164 8.39 21.19 10.12
CA GLY A 164 8.41 20.25 11.24
C GLY A 164 8.37 20.90 12.62
N LYS A 165 8.40 22.24 12.71
CA LYS A 165 8.34 22.99 14.00
C LYS A 165 6.92 23.21 14.54
N GLY A 166 5.88 22.65 13.92
CA GLY A 166 4.47 22.97 14.22
C GLY A 166 3.70 22.02 15.15
N LEU A 167 4.33 21.04 15.81
CA LEU A 167 3.61 20.02 16.60
C LEU A 167 4.16 19.84 18.03
N MET A 168 4.66 20.91 18.63
CA MET A 168 4.74 21.04 20.08
C MET A 168 3.77 22.14 20.52
N ASN A 169 2.52 21.77 20.72
CA ASN A 169 1.54 22.43 21.60
C ASN A 169 0.37 21.47 21.83
#